data_AF-A0A7C5KQX0-F1
#
_entry.id   AF-A0A7C5KQX0-F1
#
_cell.length_a   1.000
_cell.length_b   1.000
_cell.length_c   1.000
_cell.angle_alpha   90.00
_cell.angle_beta   90.00
_cell.angle_gamma   90.00
#
_symmetry.space_group_name_H-M   'P 1'
#
loop_
_entity.id
_entity.type
_entity.pdbx_description
1 polymer ?
#
loop_
_entity_poly.entity_id
_entity_poly.type
_entity_poly.pdbx_seq_one_letter_code
_entity_poly.pdbx_strand_id
1 'polypeptide(L)'
;MKKIKTTLLTSRTAPAMAVLGLVAFMAPAVLAHKGATGIVKKRMEAMKEMGKGMKTVGLMISGRKDYDAVQVRAAARMIRAHAQKIPGLFPEGSGHKPSVARAEIWKDWQRFKAQAEQLAVFAGALEKGADNNRKMMAAMPMDMSKMNDPDHLAGMPPKMIFARIGKTCKGCHETFRKEKKK
;
A
#
# COMPACT_ATOMS: atom_id res chain seq x y z
N MET A 1 -19.72 62.28 43.45
CA MET A 1 -18.32 62.64 43.14
C MET A 1 -17.65 61.49 42.37
N LYS A 2 -17.57 61.56 41.03
CA LYS A 2 -16.63 60.78 40.20
C LYS A 2 -16.26 61.66 39.00
N LYS A 3 -14.95 61.82 38.80
CA LYS A 3 -14.30 62.88 38.02
C LYS A 3 -14.47 62.68 36.51
N ILE A 4 -14.71 63.79 35.81
CA ILE A 4 -14.57 63.98 34.37
C ILE A 4 -13.09 63.86 34.00
N LYS A 5 -12.76 63.13 32.93
CA LYS A 5 -11.55 63.37 32.12
C LYS A 5 -11.87 63.17 30.64
N THR A 6 -11.95 64.29 29.94
CA THR A 6 -11.89 64.42 28.49
C THR A 6 -10.43 64.30 28.04
N THR A 7 -10.11 63.40 27.11
CA THR A 7 -8.83 63.42 26.38
C THR A 7 -9.01 63.05 24.91
N LEU A 8 -9.02 64.09 24.08
CA LEU A 8 -8.44 64.30 22.74
C LEU A 8 -8.13 63.11 21.80
N LEU A 9 -8.71 63.25 20.59
CA LEU A 9 -8.21 62.99 19.24
C LEU A 9 -6.76 62.48 19.09
N THR A 10 -6.57 61.43 18.30
CA THR A 10 -5.59 61.41 17.17
C THR A 10 -5.84 60.19 16.27
N SER A 11 -6.29 60.45 15.05
CA SER A 11 -6.34 59.47 13.96
C SER A 11 -4.92 59.15 13.49
N ARG A 12 -4.50 57.89 13.62
CA ARG A 12 -3.29 57.37 12.97
C ARG A 12 -3.67 56.62 11.70
N THR A 13 -3.34 57.22 10.56
CA THR A 13 -3.35 56.59 9.24
C THR A 13 -2.07 55.77 9.01
N ALA A 14 -2.20 54.72 8.19
CA ALA A 14 -1.21 53.97 7.39
C ALA A 14 -1.08 52.46 7.76
N PRO A 15 -0.65 51.55 6.85
CA PRO A 15 -0.67 51.56 5.37
C PRO A 15 -1.13 50.22 4.72
N ALA A 16 -1.33 50.28 3.38
CA ALA A 16 -0.95 49.29 2.35
C ALA A 16 -1.20 47.77 2.52
N MET A 17 -2.01 47.25 1.58
CA MET A 17 -1.77 46.06 0.72
C MET A 17 -1.29 44.77 1.40
N ALA A 18 -2.23 43.86 1.70
CA ALA A 18 -1.94 42.44 1.87
C ALA A 18 -2.60 41.65 0.72
N VAL A 19 -1.83 41.43 -0.35
CA VAL A 19 -2.17 40.44 -1.39
C VAL A 19 -1.83 39.06 -0.81
N LEU A 20 -2.83 38.32 -0.34
CA LEU A 20 -2.69 36.90 -0.01
C LEU A 20 -3.34 36.07 -1.13
N GLY A 21 -2.66 36.02 -2.28
CA GLY A 21 -3.06 35.21 -3.43
C GLY A 21 -2.72 33.74 -3.21
N LEU A 22 -3.77 32.93 -3.06
CA LEU A 22 -3.86 31.47 -3.15
C LEU A 22 -2.60 30.74 -3.69
N VAL A 23 -1.84 30.13 -2.77
CA VAL A 23 -0.81 29.12 -3.15
C VAL A 23 -1.55 27.86 -3.59
N ALA A 24 -1.69 27.68 -4.90
CA ALA A 24 -2.16 26.44 -5.49
C ALA A 24 -1.18 25.31 -5.13
N PHE A 25 -1.58 24.44 -4.20
CA PHE A 25 -0.83 23.24 -3.83
C PHE A 25 -0.91 22.25 -4.99
N MET A 26 -0.04 22.40 -6.00
CA MET A 26 0.17 21.38 -7.01
C MET A 26 0.82 20.18 -6.33
N ALA A 27 0.01 19.17 -6.00
CA ALA A 27 0.51 17.89 -5.56
C ALA A 27 1.45 17.32 -6.64
N PRO A 28 2.71 16.96 -6.32
CA PRO A 28 3.62 16.42 -7.31
C PRO A 28 3.07 15.10 -7.85
N ALA A 29 2.73 15.09 -9.15
CA ALA A 29 2.39 13.88 -9.87
C ALA A 29 3.58 12.92 -9.79
N VAL A 30 3.37 11.78 -9.12
CA VAL A 30 4.37 10.73 -8.88
C VAL A 30 5.09 10.35 -10.19
N LEU A 31 6.36 10.74 -10.29
CA LEU A 31 7.30 10.52 -11.43
C LEU A 31 7.66 9.04 -11.71
N ALA A 32 6.93 8.06 -11.19
CA ALA A 32 7.41 6.68 -11.13
C ALA A 32 7.32 5.86 -12.44
N HIS A 33 6.62 6.34 -13.48
CA HIS A 33 6.33 5.59 -14.71
C HIS A 33 6.69 6.30 -16.03
N LYS A 34 7.40 7.45 -16.00
CA LYS A 34 7.75 8.16 -17.24
C LYS A 34 8.49 7.21 -18.20
N GLY A 35 7.94 7.02 -19.40
CA GLY A 35 8.53 6.22 -20.47
C GLY A 35 8.20 4.72 -20.49
N ALA A 36 7.46 4.18 -19.51
CA ALA A 36 7.05 2.78 -19.57
C ALA A 36 5.89 2.59 -20.56
N THR A 37 6.02 1.63 -21.48
CA THR A 37 4.99 1.25 -22.45
C THR A 37 4.69 -0.25 -22.35
N GLY A 38 3.66 -0.71 -23.07
CA GLY A 38 3.34 -2.12 -23.21
C GLY A 38 3.20 -2.88 -21.88
N ILE A 39 3.78 -4.08 -21.82
CA ILE A 39 3.70 -4.97 -20.65
C ILE A 39 4.41 -4.39 -19.42
N VAL A 40 5.46 -3.59 -19.62
CA VAL A 40 6.20 -2.92 -18.53
C VAL A 40 5.30 -1.94 -17.81
N LYS A 41 4.54 -1.13 -18.55
CA LYS A 41 3.56 -0.21 -17.96
C LYS A 41 2.48 -0.98 -17.20
N LYS A 42 1.87 -1.98 -17.84
CA LYS A 42 0.79 -2.80 -17.25
C LYS A 42 1.18 -3.39 -15.90
N ARG A 43 2.38 -3.96 -15.77
CA ARG A 43 2.84 -4.55 -14.50
C ARG A 43 3.13 -3.50 -13.43
N MET A 44 3.68 -2.36 -13.80
CA MET A 44 3.98 -1.30 -12.85
C MET A 44 2.68 -0.68 -12.30
N GLU A 45 1.64 -0.57 -13.13
CA GLU A 45 0.30 -0.15 -12.72
C GLU A 45 -0.34 -1.18 -11.77
N ALA A 46 -0.30 -2.47 -12.11
CA ALA A 46 -0.79 -3.54 -11.21
C ALA A 46 -0.11 -3.50 -9.83
N MET A 47 1.22 -3.33 -9.79
CA MET A 47 1.96 -3.20 -8.52
C MET A 47 1.59 -1.93 -7.75
N LYS A 48 1.28 -0.82 -8.45
CA LYS A 48 0.82 0.42 -7.82
C LYS A 48 -0.56 0.27 -7.20
N GLU A 49 -1.50 -0.37 -7.89
CA GLU A 49 -2.84 -0.63 -7.36
C GLU A 49 -2.77 -1.53 -6.12
N MET A 50 -2.00 -2.63 -6.16
CA MET A 50 -1.75 -3.44 -4.96
C MET A 50 -1.15 -2.62 -3.81
N GLY A 51 -0.19 -1.72 -4.13
CA GLY A 51 0.39 -0.80 -3.16
C GLY A 51 -0.63 0.14 -2.50
N LYS A 52 -1.63 0.63 -3.26
CA LYS A 52 -2.75 1.41 -2.72
C LYS A 52 -3.60 0.55 -1.77
N GLY A 53 -3.94 -0.68 -2.16
CA GLY A 53 -4.67 -1.62 -1.31
C GLY A 53 -3.95 -1.88 0.01
N MET A 54 -2.65 -2.14 -0.05
CA MET A 54 -1.80 -2.31 1.15
C MET A 54 -1.79 -1.07 2.05
N LYS A 55 -1.74 0.14 1.46
CA LYS A 55 -1.81 1.39 2.22
C LYS A 55 -3.16 1.55 2.93
N THR A 56 -4.27 1.29 2.23
CA THR A 56 -5.62 1.36 2.79
C THR A 56 -5.76 0.47 4.01
N VAL A 57 -5.40 -0.82 3.87
CA VAL A 57 -5.47 -1.78 4.98
C VAL A 57 -4.48 -1.42 6.09
N GLY A 58 -3.26 -1.01 5.73
CA GLY A 58 -2.22 -0.63 6.69
C GLY A 58 -2.63 0.52 7.63
N LEU A 59 -3.37 1.51 7.12
CA LEU A 59 -3.91 2.60 7.95
C LEU A 59 -4.90 2.08 9.00
N MET A 60 -5.75 1.12 8.63
CA MET A 60 -6.73 0.50 9.55
C MET A 60 -6.04 -0.41 10.57
N ILE A 61 -5.08 -1.22 10.12
CA ILE A 61 -4.31 -2.11 11.00
C ILE A 61 -3.44 -1.33 11.99
N SER A 62 -2.94 -0.15 11.61
CA SER A 62 -2.16 0.72 12.50
C SER A 62 -3.02 1.62 13.39
N GLY A 63 -4.35 1.56 13.29
CA GLY A 63 -5.26 2.44 14.05
C GLY A 63 -5.25 3.91 13.61
N ARG A 64 -4.71 4.23 12.43
CA ARG A 64 -4.74 5.59 11.84
C ARG A 64 -6.03 5.89 11.08
N LYS A 65 -6.85 4.86 10.85
CA LYS A 65 -8.20 4.91 10.30
C LYS A 65 -9.03 3.86 11.03
N ASP A 66 -10.33 4.12 11.20
CA ASP A 66 -11.25 3.10 11.73
C ASP A 66 -11.26 1.85 10.86
N TYR A 67 -11.37 0.70 11.53
CA TYR A 67 -11.37 -0.58 10.85
C TYR A 67 -12.72 -0.81 10.17
N ASP A 68 -12.67 -0.99 8.86
CA ASP A 68 -13.83 -1.31 8.03
C ASP A 68 -13.55 -2.61 7.28
N ALA A 69 -14.24 -3.69 7.69
CA ALA A 69 -14.06 -5.01 7.12
C ALA A 69 -14.45 -5.09 5.64
N VAL A 70 -15.41 -4.27 5.18
CA VAL A 70 -15.81 -4.20 3.77
C VAL A 70 -14.67 -3.63 2.94
N GLN A 71 -14.04 -2.55 3.39
CA GLN A 71 -12.88 -1.97 2.72
C GLN A 71 -11.66 -2.90 2.76
N VAL A 72 -11.42 -3.62 3.88
CA VAL A 72 -10.35 -4.63 3.97
C VAL A 72 -10.59 -5.74 2.95
N ARG A 73 -11.81 -6.27 2.87
CA ARG A 73 -12.19 -7.31 1.91
C ARG A 73 -12.00 -6.84 0.47
N ALA A 74 -12.43 -5.62 0.14
CA ALA A 74 -12.26 -5.06 -1.19
C ALA A 74 -10.77 -4.91 -1.58
N ALA A 75 -9.94 -4.40 -0.66
CA ALA A 75 -8.50 -4.27 -0.90
C ALA A 75 -7.81 -5.65 -1.03
N ALA A 76 -8.17 -6.61 -0.19
CA ALA A 76 -7.65 -7.97 -0.25
C ALA A 76 -8.02 -8.69 -1.56
N ARG A 77 -9.27 -8.56 -2.01
CA ARG A 77 -9.73 -9.06 -3.33
C ARG A 77 -8.93 -8.47 -4.48
N MET A 78 -8.69 -7.15 -4.45
CA MET A 78 -7.89 -6.47 -5.47
C MET A 78 -6.43 -6.96 -5.49
N ILE A 79 -5.81 -7.13 -4.32
CA ILE A 79 -4.45 -7.68 -4.21
C ILE A 79 -4.41 -9.10 -4.77
N ARG A 80 -5.35 -9.97 -4.38
CA ARG A 80 -5.45 -11.34 -4.87
C ARG A 80 -5.57 -11.41 -6.39
N ALA A 81 -6.46 -10.60 -6.96
CA ALA A 81 -6.69 -10.58 -8.41
C ALA A 81 -5.46 -10.12 -9.21
N HIS A 82 -4.68 -9.18 -8.69
CA HIS A 82 -3.42 -8.79 -9.30
C HIS A 82 -2.33 -9.84 -9.10
N ALA A 83 -2.22 -10.43 -7.89
CA ALA A 83 -1.23 -11.45 -7.57
C ALA A 83 -1.29 -12.64 -8.53
N GLN A 84 -2.50 -13.15 -8.81
CA GLN A 84 -2.72 -14.24 -9.77
C GLN A 84 -2.26 -13.92 -11.20
N LYS A 85 -2.22 -12.64 -11.58
CA LYS A 85 -1.81 -12.19 -12.91
C LYS A 85 -0.32 -11.90 -13.01
N ILE A 86 0.42 -11.86 -11.89
CA ILE A 86 1.83 -11.46 -11.86
C ILE A 86 2.69 -12.27 -12.85
N PRO A 87 2.66 -13.61 -12.90
CA PRO A 87 3.52 -14.35 -13.83
C PRO A 87 3.33 -13.95 -15.30
N GLY A 88 2.07 -13.76 -15.74
CA GLY A 88 1.77 -13.33 -17.12
C GLY A 88 2.24 -11.91 -17.47
N LEU A 89 2.65 -11.11 -16.47
CA LEU A 89 3.12 -9.74 -16.65
C LEU A 89 4.66 -9.63 -16.82
N PHE A 90 5.37 -10.75 -16.75
CA PHE A 90 6.84 -10.82 -16.87
C PHE A 90 7.30 -11.80 -17.96
N PRO A 91 6.90 -11.60 -19.23
CA PRO A 91 7.47 -12.39 -20.32
C PRO A 91 8.99 -12.19 -20.39
N GLU A 92 9.70 -13.20 -20.86
CA GLU A 92 11.14 -13.15 -21.07
C GLU A 92 11.52 -11.98 -22.01
N GLY A 93 12.70 -11.41 -21.81
CA GLY A 93 13.15 -10.21 -22.53
C GLY A 93 12.52 -8.90 -22.06
N SER A 94 11.52 -8.90 -21.18
CA SER A 94 10.86 -7.67 -20.70
C SER A 94 11.61 -6.94 -19.55
N GLY A 95 12.87 -7.30 -19.28
CA GLY A 95 13.69 -6.74 -18.20
C GLY A 95 14.40 -5.42 -18.52
N HIS A 96 14.31 -4.92 -19.75
CA HIS A 96 14.98 -3.70 -20.19
C HIS A 96 14.36 -2.43 -19.59
N LYS A 97 15.14 -1.34 -19.54
CA LYS A 97 14.67 -0.03 -19.04
C LYS A 97 13.39 0.39 -19.78
N PRO A 98 12.40 0.99 -19.10
CA PRO A 98 12.44 1.53 -17.73
C PRO A 98 12.09 0.51 -16.64
N SER A 99 12.09 -0.79 -16.94
CA SER A 99 11.88 -1.83 -15.94
C SER A 99 12.94 -1.81 -14.84
N VAL A 100 12.49 -2.09 -13.62
CA VAL A 100 13.36 -2.41 -12.47
C VAL A 100 13.29 -3.90 -12.10
N ALA A 101 12.75 -4.74 -12.98
CA ALA A 101 12.84 -6.19 -12.85
C ALA A 101 14.32 -6.63 -12.93
N ARG A 102 14.73 -7.56 -12.08
CA ARG A 102 16.05 -8.19 -12.20
C ARG A 102 15.97 -9.44 -13.10
N ALA A 103 17.10 -9.86 -13.64
CA ALA A 103 17.17 -11.02 -14.53
C ALA A 103 16.85 -12.34 -13.80
N GLU A 104 17.03 -12.35 -12.48
CA GLU A 104 16.75 -13.46 -11.58
C GLU A 104 15.31 -13.97 -11.69
N ILE A 105 14.36 -13.13 -12.11
CA ILE A 105 12.97 -13.56 -12.35
C ILE A 105 12.92 -14.75 -13.31
N TRP A 106 13.66 -14.67 -14.42
CA TRP A 106 13.65 -15.71 -15.45
C TRP A 106 14.61 -16.85 -15.13
N LYS A 107 15.63 -16.60 -14.29
CA LYS A 107 16.54 -17.65 -13.81
C LYS A 107 15.91 -18.54 -12.72
N ASP A 108 15.05 -17.97 -11.89
CA ASP A 108 14.38 -18.65 -10.77
C ASP A 108 12.85 -18.49 -10.88
N TRP A 109 12.33 -18.90 -12.05
CA TRP A 109 10.93 -18.71 -12.41
C TRP A 109 9.96 -19.40 -11.45
N GLN A 110 10.31 -20.58 -10.96
CA GLN A 110 9.46 -21.32 -10.03
C GLN A 110 9.31 -20.58 -8.70
N ARG A 111 10.39 -20.05 -8.14
CA ARG A 111 10.32 -19.23 -6.91
C ARG A 111 9.55 -17.94 -7.13
N PHE A 112 9.73 -17.29 -8.27
CA PHE A 112 8.98 -16.08 -8.62
C PHE A 112 7.46 -16.34 -8.66
N LYS A 113 7.04 -17.42 -9.33
CA LYS A 113 5.63 -17.86 -9.36
C LYS A 113 5.12 -18.22 -7.97
N ALA A 114 5.88 -19.00 -7.21
CA ALA A 114 5.49 -19.42 -5.86
C ALA A 114 5.24 -18.20 -4.94
N GLN A 115 6.04 -17.14 -5.05
CA GLN A 115 5.78 -15.91 -4.30
C GLN A 115 4.48 -15.20 -4.72
N ALA A 116 4.16 -15.18 -6.02
CA ALA A 116 2.90 -14.62 -6.51
C ALA A 116 1.68 -15.44 -6.06
N GLU A 117 1.78 -16.77 -6.10
CA GLU A 117 0.76 -17.70 -5.62
C GLU A 117 0.54 -17.57 -4.12
N GLN A 118 1.62 -17.54 -3.34
CA GLN A 118 1.55 -17.34 -1.90
C GLN A 118 0.95 -15.97 -1.52
N LEU A 119 1.24 -14.92 -2.29
CA LEU A 119 0.60 -13.62 -2.14
C LEU A 119 -0.92 -13.73 -2.36
N ALA A 120 -1.35 -14.45 -3.39
CA ALA A 120 -2.77 -14.66 -3.68
C ALA A 120 -3.47 -15.46 -2.57
N VAL A 121 -2.81 -16.48 -2.01
CA VAL A 121 -3.33 -17.26 -0.86
C VAL A 121 -3.54 -16.37 0.37
N PHE A 122 -2.52 -15.59 0.78
CA PHE A 122 -2.66 -14.71 1.94
C PHE A 122 -3.68 -13.59 1.72
N ALA A 123 -3.76 -13.04 0.50
CA ALA A 123 -4.79 -12.07 0.17
C ALA A 123 -6.20 -12.68 0.22
N GLY A 124 -6.38 -13.92 -0.25
CA GLY A 124 -7.64 -14.66 -0.11
C GLY A 124 -8.01 -14.96 1.34
N ALA A 125 -7.02 -15.29 2.18
CA ALA A 125 -7.25 -15.49 3.61
C ALA A 125 -7.66 -14.17 4.30
N LEU A 126 -7.04 -13.05 3.95
CA LEU A 126 -7.42 -11.73 4.49
C LEU A 126 -8.82 -11.31 4.02
N GLU A 127 -9.18 -11.64 2.78
CA GLU A 127 -10.52 -11.41 2.24
C GLU A 127 -11.60 -12.17 3.04
N LYS A 128 -11.36 -13.46 3.31
CA LYS A 128 -12.26 -14.32 4.11
C LYS A 128 -12.31 -13.89 5.57
N GLY A 129 -11.16 -13.69 6.21
CA GLY A 129 -11.01 -13.42 7.63
C GLY A 129 -11.16 -11.95 8.05
N ALA A 130 -11.66 -11.07 7.17
CA ALA A 130 -11.75 -9.62 7.44
C ALA A 130 -12.59 -9.29 8.70
N ASP A 131 -13.58 -10.12 9.04
CA ASP A 131 -14.45 -9.91 10.21
C ASP A 131 -13.94 -10.59 11.50
N ASN A 132 -12.78 -11.26 11.45
CA ASN A 132 -12.28 -12.00 12.60
C ASN A 132 -11.92 -11.09 13.78
N ASN A 133 -11.95 -11.68 14.98
CA ASN A 133 -11.55 -10.99 16.20
C ASN A 133 -10.11 -10.43 16.09
N ARG A 134 -10.02 -9.11 16.03
CA ARG A 134 -8.78 -8.35 15.87
C ARG A 134 -7.86 -8.41 17.10
N LYS A 135 -8.39 -8.72 18.28
CA LYS A 135 -7.67 -8.72 19.57
C LYS A 135 -7.21 -10.10 20.00
N MET A 136 -7.64 -11.15 19.32
CA MET A 136 -7.19 -12.50 19.65
C MET A 136 -5.69 -12.58 19.35
N MET A 137 -4.84 -12.57 20.37
CA MET A 137 -3.50 -13.12 20.19
C MET A 137 -3.71 -14.60 19.86
N ALA A 138 -3.00 -15.10 18.85
CA ALA A 138 -3.01 -16.52 18.52
C ALA A 138 -2.42 -17.30 19.70
N ALA A 139 -3.24 -17.57 20.72
CA ALA A 139 -2.98 -18.50 21.80
C ALA A 139 -3.29 -19.94 21.37
N MET A 140 -3.36 -20.17 20.06
CA MET A 140 -3.44 -21.50 19.49
C MET A 140 -2.05 -21.96 19.07
N PRO A 141 -1.67 -23.23 19.35
CA PRO A 141 -0.45 -23.79 18.82
C PRO A 141 -0.44 -23.61 17.29
N MET A 142 0.60 -22.95 16.78
CA MET A 142 0.80 -22.78 15.35
C MET A 142 1.23 -24.12 14.78
N ASP A 143 0.28 -24.90 14.28
CA ASP A 143 0.56 -26.08 13.48
C ASP A 143 1.23 -25.64 12.17
N MET A 144 2.56 -25.77 12.13
CA MET A 144 3.38 -25.39 10.99
C MET A 144 2.98 -26.14 9.71
N SER A 145 2.40 -27.35 9.84
CA SER A 145 1.93 -28.14 8.70
C SER A 145 0.72 -27.49 7.99
N LYS A 146 0.00 -26.60 8.69
CA LYS A 146 -1.18 -25.88 8.18
C LYS A 146 -0.92 -24.41 7.88
N MET A 147 0.35 -23.97 7.84
CA MET A 147 0.69 -22.56 7.62
C MET A 147 0.24 -22.02 6.25
N ASN A 148 -0.02 -22.91 5.28
CA ASN A 148 -0.55 -22.56 3.95
C ASN A 148 -2.00 -22.98 3.74
N ASP A 149 -2.64 -23.58 4.76
CA ASP A 149 -4.04 -23.97 4.67
C ASP A 149 -4.94 -22.71 4.65
N PRO A 150 -5.77 -22.50 3.61
CA PRO A 150 -6.54 -21.27 3.47
C PRO A 150 -7.51 -21.00 4.61
N ASP A 151 -8.06 -22.03 5.24
CA ASP A 151 -9.09 -21.88 6.27
C ASP A 151 -8.44 -21.65 7.65
N HIS A 152 -7.32 -22.32 7.96
CA HIS A 152 -6.47 -21.97 9.09
C HIS A 152 -5.99 -20.51 9.00
N LEU A 153 -5.50 -20.10 7.83
CA LEU A 153 -5.07 -18.72 7.60
C LEU A 153 -6.23 -17.74 7.75
N ALA A 154 -7.41 -18.07 7.20
CA ALA A 154 -8.60 -17.25 7.30
C ALA A 154 -9.16 -17.17 8.72
N GLY A 155 -8.78 -18.05 9.65
CA GLY A 155 -9.11 -17.96 11.07
C GLY A 155 -8.15 -17.08 11.89
N MET A 156 -7.02 -16.64 11.31
CA MET A 156 -6.07 -15.77 11.99
C MET A 156 -6.60 -14.32 12.14
N PRO A 157 -6.07 -13.53 13.08
CA PRO A 157 -6.36 -12.10 13.15
C PRO A 157 -5.93 -11.38 11.85
N PRO A 158 -6.73 -10.43 11.32
CA PRO A 158 -6.43 -9.74 10.07
C PRO A 158 -5.04 -9.08 10.04
N LYS A 159 -4.58 -8.56 11.18
CA LYS A 159 -3.24 -7.97 11.36
C LYS A 159 -2.11 -8.96 11.06
N MET A 160 -2.28 -10.23 11.46
CA MET A 160 -1.27 -11.27 11.22
C MET A 160 -1.22 -11.68 9.75
N ILE A 161 -2.38 -11.83 9.12
CA ILE A 161 -2.47 -12.14 7.69
C ILE A 161 -1.89 -10.98 6.87
N PHE A 162 -2.24 -9.73 7.20
CA PHE A 162 -1.67 -8.53 6.58
C PHE A 162 -0.14 -8.48 6.70
N ALA A 163 0.41 -8.84 7.86
CA ALA A 163 1.86 -8.92 8.04
C ALA A 163 2.51 -9.99 7.13
N ARG A 164 1.86 -11.14 6.91
CA ARG A 164 2.33 -12.16 5.96
C ARG A 164 2.34 -11.64 4.53
N ILE A 165 1.28 -10.95 4.10
CA ILE A 165 1.21 -10.29 2.78
C ILE A 165 2.40 -9.33 2.61
N GLY A 166 2.65 -8.47 3.61
CA GLY A 166 3.79 -7.54 3.60
C GLY A 166 5.15 -8.24 3.49
N LYS A 167 5.34 -9.36 4.19
CA LYS A 167 6.56 -10.18 4.11
C LYS A 167 6.75 -10.77 2.71
N THR A 168 5.69 -11.25 2.07
CA THR A 168 5.76 -11.76 0.68
C THR A 168 6.17 -10.65 -0.31
N CYS A 169 5.60 -9.44 -0.17
CA CYS A 169 6.01 -8.28 -0.97
C CYS A 169 7.50 -7.96 -0.78
N LYS A 170 7.99 -7.97 0.46
CA LYS A 170 9.39 -7.70 0.79
C LYS A 170 10.31 -8.75 0.18
N GLY A 171 10.05 -10.04 0.43
CA GLY A 171 10.88 -11.13 -0.08
C GLY A 171 10.94 -11.19 -1.61
N CYS A 172 9.83 -10.90 -2.30
CA CYS A 172 9.83 -10.81 -3.76
C CYS A 172 10.65 -9.62 -4.26
N HIS A 173 10.50 -8.44 -3.66
CA HIS A 173 11.27 -7.27 -4.06
C HIS A 173 12.77 -7.40 -3.78
N GLU A 174 13.16 -8.03 -2.68
CA GLU A 174 14.58 -8.28 -2.36
C GLU A 174 15.26 -9.14 -3.42
N THR A 175 14.61 -10.22 -3.87
CA THR A 175 15.19 -11.14 -4.85
C THR A 175 15.06 -10.65 -6.29
N PHE A 176 13.92 -10.06 -6.65
CA PHE A 176 13.52 -9.91 -8.05
C PHE A 176 13.38 -8.46 -8.54
N ARG A 177 13.54 -7.46 -7.65
CA ARG A 177 13.41 -6.04 -8.01
C ARG A 177 14.72 -5.28 -7.71
N LYS A 178 15.17 -4.48 -8.66
CA LYS A 178 16.29 -3.54 -8.46
C LYS A 178 15.83 -2.43 -7.52
N GLU A 179 16.71 -2.01 -6.62
CA GLU A 179 16.45 -0.81 -5.84
C GLU A 179 16.24 0.37 -6.78
N LYS A 180 15.19 1.16 -6.55
CA LYS A 180 15.09 2.46 -7.20
C LYS A 180 16.15 3.34 -6.55
N LYS A 181 17.23 3.65 -7.27
CA LYS A 181 18.08 4.80 -6.90
C LYS A 181 17.14 6.01 -6.79
N LYS A 182 17.04 6.56 -5.59
CA LYS A 182 16.25 7.75 -5.30
C LYS A 182 16.91 8.96 -5.94
#